data_AF-A0A1F3T844-F1
#
_entry.id   AF-A0A1F3T844-F1
#
_cell.length_a   1.000
_cell.length_b   1.000
_cell.length_c   1.000
_cell.angle_alpha   90.00
_cell.angle_beta   90.00
_cell.angle_gamma   90.00
#
_symmetry.space_group_name_H-M   'P 1'
#
loop_
_entity.id
_entity.type
_entity.pdbx_description
1 polymer ?
#
loop_
_entity_poly.entity_id
_entity_poly.type
_entity_poly.pdbx_seq_one_letter_code
_entity_poly.pdbx_strand_id
1 'polypeptide(L)'
;MRKTADAIVFLRSKNKYQVLLVKRKNPPFQGEWAFPGGFIDANEDPLHACLRELYEETDLILKEEQARSLCMRQKSGRDPRGDTHTYPYLFILENNSDGWLKIKAKDDAAAAKWVDLDKIERLAFDHGAILCEALGILFPLSAPQYKDQEVVFFGGSFNPWHAGHTECVKLFLKDYPDKLLVVVPDTSPWKSAVVSKEHVCYYQALKVLKHQLEPYPVVIHPGFYGKETPNPTAYWFEKITARKKGLLMGDDQFACLKNWENASTLISMMDFLFVVPRHLNNNECDLVKNEILTLNHNIEIIILSDHEYRHVSSTKLRNDHEKR
;
A
#
# COMPACT_ATOMS: atom_id res chain seq x y z
N MET A 1 20.45 19.39 -6.59
CA MET A 1 19.33 18.44 -6.39
C MET A 1 19.19 17.60 -7.64
N ARG A 2 19.21 16.28 -7.53
CA ARG A 2 19.09 15.38 -8.68
C ARG A 2 17.62 15.12 -9.00
N LYS A 3 17.26 15.03 -10.27
CA LYS A 3 15.91 14.71 -10.72
C LYS A 3 15.96 13.50 -11.64
N THR A 4 15.09 12.54 -11.41
CA THR A 4 14.96 11.32 -12.21
C THR A 4 13.51 11.11 -12.62
N ALA A 5 13.28 10.32 -13.65
CA ALA A 5 11.94 9.88 -14.02
C ALA A 5 11.92 8.36 -14.19
N ASP A 6 10.84 7.71 -13.74
CA ASP A 6 10.71 6.25 -13.73
C ASP A 6 9.45 5.82 -14.49
N ALA A 7 9.57 4.81 -15.35
CA ALA A 7 8.48 4.22 -16.12
C ALA A 7 7.96 2.93 -15.46
N ILE A 8 6.75 2.98 -14.91
CA ILE A 8 6.06 1.83 -14.33
C ILE A 8 5.15 1.26 -15.41
N VAL A 9 5.67 0.32 -16.19
CA VAL A 9 4.90 -0.28 -17.29
C VAL A 9 4.35 -1.63 -16.86
N PHE A 10 3.03 -1.74 -16.79
CA PHE A 10 2.35 -3.02 -16.66
C PHE A 10 1.94 -3.58 -18.01
N LEU A 11 2.13 -4.88 -18.18
CA LEU A 11 1.55 -5.66 -19.25
C LEU A 11 0.46 -6.56 -18.67
N ARG A 12 -0.78 -6.30 -19.04
CA ARG A 12 -1.94 -7.07 -18.64
C ARG A 12 -2.24 -8.15 -19.66
N SER A 13 -2.46 -9.38 -19.22
CA SER A 13 -3.00 -10.45 -20.04
C SER A 13 -4.09 -11.16 -19.26
N LYS A 14 -5.35 -11.03 -19.72
CA LYS A 14 -6.53 -11.50 -19.00
C LYS A 14 -6.56 -10.93 -17.56
N ASN A 15 -6.39 -11.80 -16.56
CA ASN A 15 -6.38 -11.45 -15.13
C ASN A 15 -4.98 -11.47 -14.51
N LYS A 16 -3.92 -11.49 -15.32
CA LYS A 16 -2.53 -11.49 -14.87
C LYS A 16 -1.83 -10.21 -15.29
N TYR A 17 -0.90 -9.77 -14.44
CA TYR A 17 -0.07 -8.60 -14.66
C TYR A 17 1.40 -8.98 -14.55
N GLN A 18 2.18 -8.53 -15.52
CA GLN A 18 3.64 -8.44 -15.41
C GLN A 18 4.05 -6.97 -15.39
N VAL A 19 5.19 -6.68 -14.79
CA VAL A 19 5.75 -5.33 -14.77
C VAL A 19 7.13 -5.33 -15.44
N LEU A 20 7.40 -4.30 -16.23
CA LEU A 20 8.68 -4.11 -16.89
C LEU A 20 9.72 -3.64 -15.87
N LEU A 21 10.80 -4.39 -15.72
CA LEU A 21 11.89 -4.07 -14.80
C LEU A 21 13.24 -4.20 -15.50
N VAL A 22 14.22 -3.44 -15.03
CA VAL A 22 15.62 -3.49 -15.45
C VAL A 22 16.52 -3.89 -14.27
N LYS A 23 17.57 -4.67 -14.53
CA LYS A 23 18.63 -4.97 -13.56
C LYS A 23 19.63 -3.81 -13.51
N ARG A 24 19.80 -3.21 -12.33
CA ARG A 24 20.78 -2.13 -12.14
C ARG A 24 22.21 -2.63 -12.36
N LYS A 25 22.97 -1.97 -13.25
CA LYS A 25 24.37 -2.31 -13.53
C LYS A 25 25.36 -1.76 -12.50
N ASN A 26 25.03 -0.63 -11.84
CA ASN A 26 25.95 0.12 -10.99
C ASN A 26 25.43 0.27 -9.54
N PRO A 27 26.33 0.38 -8.54
CA PRO A 27 25.97 0.75 -7.18
C PRO A 27 25.29 2.13 -7.11
N PRO A 28 24.44 2.39 -6.10
CA PRO A 28 23.91 1.45 -5.10
C PRO A 28 22.89 0.47 -5.70
N PHE A 29 22.48 -0.56 -4.94
CA PHE A 29 21.50 -1.58 -5.36
C PHE A 29 21.89 -2.31 -6.67
N GLN A 30 23.18 -2.52 -6.89
CA GLN A 30 23.68 -3.23 -8.07
C GLN A 30 23.09 -4.65 -8.11
N GLY A 31 22.58 -5.05 -9.27
CA GLY A 31 21.94 -6.34 -9.46
C GLY A 31 20.51 -6.45 -8.90
N GLU A 32 19.98 -5.42 -8.25
CA GLU A 32 18.55 -5.37 -7.90
C GLU A 32 17.71 -4.95 -9.11
N TRP A 33 16.42 -5.32 -9.07
CA TRP A 33 15.44 -4.85 -10.04
C TRP A 33 15.06 -3.39 -9.76
N ALA A 34 14.90 -2.61 -10.82
CA ALA A 34 14.40 -1.24 -10.79
C ALA A 34 13.40 -1.04 -11.94
N PHE A 35 12.67 0.06 -11.89
CA PHE A 35 11.89 0.50 -13.06
C PHE A 35 12.87 1.08 -14.09
N PRO A 36 12.55 0.97 -15.39
CA PRO A 36 13.27 1.75 -16.38
C PRO A 36 13.22 3.23 -16.03
N GLY A 37 14.35 3.91 -16.07
CA GLY A 37 14.41 5.28 -15.61
C GLY A 37 15.82 5.81 -15.39
N GLY A 38 15.94 7.13 -15.45
CA GLY A 38 17.23 7.81 -15.40
C GLY A 38 17.09 9.29 -15.12
N PHE A 39 18.17 10.04 -15.38
CA PHE A 39 18.23 11.46 -15.03
C PHE A 39 17.45 12.30 -16.04
N ILE A 40 16.85 13.37 -15.53
CA ILE A 40 16.19 14.38 -16.37
C ILE A 40 17.27 15.36 -16.85
N ASP A 41 17.35 15.57 -18.16
CA ASP A 41 18.29 16.50 -18.77
C ASP A 41 17.91 17.96 -18.52
N ALA A 42 18.84 18.87 -18.79
CA ALA A 42 18.60 20.29 -18.63
C ALA A 42 17.46 20.75 -19.56
N ASN A 43 16.42 21.35 -18.95
CA ASN A 43 15.19 21.81 -19.63
C ASN A 43 14.32 20.69 -20.24
N GLU A 44 14.53 19.44 -19.86
CA GLU A 44 13.69 18.31 -20.28
C GLU A 44 12.44 18.19 -19.39
N ASP A 45 11.29 17.91 -20.00
CA ASP A 45 10.07 17.57 -19.25
C ASP A 45 10.23 16.19 -18.60
N PRO A 46 9.84 15.98 -17.33
CA PRO A 46 10.01 14.68 -16.67
C PRO A 46 9.32 13.51 -17.37
N LEU A 47 8.19 13.73 -18.08
CA LEU A 47 7.55 12.68 -18.88
C LEU A 47 8.37 12.37 -20.14
N HIS A 48 8.95 13.37 -20.79
CA HIS A 48 9.86 13.13 -21.92
C HIS A 48 11.10 12.34 -21.49
N ALA A 49 11.68 12.69 -20.33
CA ALA A 49 12.80 11.93 -19.74
C ALA A 49 12.40 10.47 -19.48
N CYS A 50 11.21 10.25 -18.89
CA CYS A 50 10.67 8.91 -18.65
C CYS A 50 10.55 8.08 -19.94
N LEU A 51 10.00 8.66 -21.01
CA LEU A 51 9.83 7.99 -22.30
C LEU A 51 11.16 7.73 -23.00
N ARG A 52 12.12 8.67 -22.92
CA ARG A 52 13.48 8.52 -23.45
C ARG A 52 14.21 7.37 -22.76
N GLU A 53 14.28 7.37 -21.44
CA GLU A 53 14.94 6.33 -20.64
C GLU A 53 14.28 4.96 -20.86
N LEU A 54 12.95 4.91 -20.92
CA LEU A 54 12.21 3.69 -21.26
C LEU A 54 12.64 3.14 -22.64
N TYR A 55 12.73 3.99 -23.66
CA TYR A 55 13.16 3.58 -24.99
C TYR A 55 14.63 3.14 -25.02
N GLU A 56 15.53 3.88 -24.37
CA GLU A 56 16.96 3.55 -24.31
C GLU A 56 17.23 2.19 -23.66
N GLU A 57 16.53 1.87 -22.57
CA GLU A 57 16.76 0.64 -21.82
C GLU A 57 15.98 -0.58 -22.36
N THR A 58 14.89 -0.36 -23.11
CA THR A 58 13.93 -1.45 -23.43
C THR A 58 13.43 -1.49 -24.88
N ASP A 59 13.82 -0.52 -25.72
CA ASP A 59 13.27 -0.25 -27.06
C ASP A 59 11.74 -0.06 -27.11
N LEU A 60 11.08 0.09 -25.95
CA LEU A 60 9.64 0.27 -25.88
C LEU A 60 9.28 1.74 -26.14
N ILE A 61 8.46 1.98 -27.17
CA ILE A 61 7.95 3.30 -27.52
C ILE A 61 6.51 3.42 -27.01
N LEU A 62 6.31 4.30 -26.04
CA LEU A 62 5.00 4.70 -25.55
C LEU A 62 4.76 6.19 -25.83
N LYS A 63 3.50 6.61 -25.78
CA LYS A 63 3.10 7.98 -26.03
C LYS A 63 2.69 8.68 -24.73
N GLU A 64 2.82 10.00 -24.70
CA GLU A 64 2.51 10.83 -23.53
C GLU A 64 1.07 10.66 -23.06
N GLU A 65 0.10 10.53 -23.98
CA GLU A 65 -1.32 10.35 -23.63
C GLU A 65 -1.63 9.03 -22.91
N GLN A 66 -0.70 8.07 -22.93
CA GLN A 66 -0.81 6.81 -22.21
C GLN A 66 -0.31 6.91 -20.77
N ALA A 67 0.38 7.99 -20.42
CA ALA A 67 1.01 8.16 -19.12
C ALA A 67 0.02 8.64 -18.07
N ARG A 68 0.10 8.05 -16.88
CA ARG A 68 -0.54 8.56 -15.67
C ARG A 68 0.53 8.88 -14.63
N SER A 69 0.65 10.15 -14.24
CA SER A 69 1.57 10.56 -13.19
C SER A 69 1.22 9.91 -11.84
N LEU A 70 2.24 9.42 -11.15
CA LEU A 70 2.18 8.99 -9.76
C LEU A 70 2.74 10.08 -8.84
N CYS A 71 2.64 9.88 -7.52
CA CYS A 71 3.19 10.81 -6.55
C CYS A 71 4.72 10.92 -6.70
N MET A 72 5.21 12.15 -6.91
CA MET A 72 6.65 12.45 -6.88
C MET A 72 7.25 12.01 -5.54
N ARG A 73 8.42 11.37 -5.56
CA ARG A 73 9.14 10.93 -4.35
C ARG A 73 10.32 11.84 -4.08
N GLN A 74 10.39 12.36 -2.86
CA GLN A 74 11.39 13.35 -2.44
C GLN A 74 11.86 13.13 -1.00
N LYS A 75 11.52 11.99 -0.37
CA LYS A 75 11.96 11.67 0.99
C LYS A 75 13.49 11.66 1.07
N SER A 76 14.05 12.39 2.05
CA SER A 76 15.48 12.37 2.33
C SER A 76 15.95 10.93 2.60
N GLY A 77 17.11 10.56 2.03
CA GLY A 77 17.68 9.23 2.13
C GLY A 77 17.09 8.18 1.17
N ARG A 78 16.12 8.53 0.30
CA ARG A 78 15.61 7.61 -0.73
C ARG A 78 16.70 7.11 -1.68
N ASP A 79 17.68 7.96 -1.96
CA ASP A 79 18.91 7.61 -2.67
C ASP A 79 20.10 7.85 -1.73
N PRO A 80 20.93 6.83 -1.43
CA PRO A 80 22.05 6.96 -0.50
C PRO A 80 23.17 7.87 -1.01
N ARG A 81 23.14 8.24 -2.29
CA ARG A 81 24.13 9.14 -2.90
C ARG A 81 23.78 10.63 -2.67
N GLY A 82 22.65 10.95 -2.01
CA GLY A 82 22.20 12.33 -1.74
C GLY A 82 20.79 12.68 -2.26
N ASP A 83 20.41 13.95 -2.12
CA ASP A 83 19.04 14.43 -2.43
C ASP A 83 18.65 14.23 -3.89
N THR A 84 17.59 13.43 -4.09
CA THR A 84 17.11 12.99 -5.40
C THR A 84 15.60 12.96 -5.40
N HIS A 85 14.97 13.67 -6.34
CA HIS A 85 13.54 13.61 -6.57
C HIS A 85 13.28 12.68 -7.76
N THR A 86 12.28 11.80 -7.67
CA THR A 86 11.83 11.03 -8.84
C THR A 86 10.38 11.33 -9.20
N TYR A 87 10.11 11.33 -10.50
CA TYR A 87 8.80 11.54 -11.11
C TYR A 87 8.35 10.21 -11.76
N PRO A 88 7.51 9.41 -11.08
CA PRO A 88 7.08 8.13 -11.59
C PRO A 88 5.85 8.26 -12.50
N TYR A 89 5.85 7.54 -13.63
CA TYR A 89 4.74 7.51 -14.58
C TYR A 89 4.26 6.08 -14.82
N LEU A 90 2.97 5.85 -14.62
CA LEU A 90 2.30 4.58 -14.85
C LEU A 90 1.81 4.46 -16.28
N PHE A 91 2.09 3.31 -16.89
CA PHE A 91 1.58 2.87 -18.17
C PHE A 91 0.96 1.48 -18.04
N ILE A 92 -0.18 1.26 -18.69
CA ILE A 92 -0.87 -0.04 -18.68
C ILE A 92 -1.08 -0.47 -20.13
N LEU A 93 -0.47 -1.58 -20.52
CA LEU A 93 -0.55 -2.16 -21.85
C LEU A 93 -1.40 -3.42 -21.80
N GLU A 94 -2.24 -3.62 -22.81
CA GLU A 94 -3.00 -4.86 -22.99
C GLU A 94 -2.22 -5.81 -23.92
N ASN A 95 -1.99 -7.03 -23.45
CA ASN A 95 -1.37 -8.09 -24.23
C ASN A 95 -2.43 -8.87 -25.01
N ASN A 96 -2.59 -8.53 -26.28
CA ASN A 96 -3.57 -9.14 -27.18
C ASN A 96 -3.02 -10.31 -28.00
N SER A 97 -1.76 -10.72 -27.79
CA SER A 97 -1.11 -11.84 -28.49
C SER A 97 -1.12 -13.14 -27.68
N ASP A 98 -1.02 -14.27 -28.38
CA ASP A 98 -0.77 -15.61 -27.81
C ASP A 98 0.68 -15.71 -27.29
N GLY A 99 0.99 -14.96 -26.23
CA GLY A 99 2.32 -14.83 -25.65
C GLY A 99 2.58 -13.41 -25.16
N TRP A 100 3.52 -13.24 -24.22
CA TRP A 100 3.90 -11.92 -23.70
C TRP A 100 4.63 -11.09 -24.77
N LEU A 101 4.32 -9.80 -24.83
CA LEU A 101 5.01 -8.83 -25.69
C LEU A 101 6.52 -8.94 -25.48
N LYS A 102 7.27 -9.29 -26.52
CA LYS A 102 8.72 -9.37 -26.41
C LYS A 102 9.32 -7.97 -26.52
N ILE A 103 10.06 -7.56 -25.50
CA ILE A 103 10.94 -6.37 -25.57
C ILE A 103 12.27 -6.79 -26.18
N LYS A 104 12.88 -5.90 -26.96
CA LYS A 104 14.28 -6.05 -27.41
C LYS A 104 15.12 -5.14 -26.51
N ALA A 105 15.99 -5.72 -25.70
CA ALA A 105 16.97 -4.92 -24.97
C ALA A 105 18.13 -4.60 -25.94
N LYS A 106 18.60 -3.35 -25.96
CA LYS A 106 19.85 -3.01 -26.65
C LYS A 106 21.06 -3.56 -25.88
N ASP A 107 21.93 -4.24 -26.61
CA ASP A 107 23.30 -4.68 -26.31
C ASP A 107 23.61 -5.61 -25.12
N ASP A 108 22.70 -5.84 -24.17
CA ASP A 108 22.85 -6.93 -23.18
C ASP A 108 21.48 -7.52 -22.83
N ALA A 109 21.10 -8.60 -23.50
CA ALA A 109 19.81 -9.32 -23.35
C ALA A 109 19.52 -9.91 -21.95
N ALA A 110 20.25 -9.49 -20.91
CA ALA A 110 20.03 -9.88 -19.52
C ALA A 110 19.31 -8.81 -18.66
N ALA A 111 19.25 -7.54 -19.10
CA ALA A 111 18.91 -6.43 -18.20
C ALA A 111 17.40 -6.13 -18.06
N ALA A 112 16.63 -6.01 -19.14
CA ALA A 112 15.19 -5.67 -19.08
C ALA A 112 14.30 -6.91 -19.22
N LYS A 113 13.26 -7.07 -18.38
CA LYS A 113 12.32 -8.20 -18.43
C LYS A 113 10.91 -7.80 -17.98
N TRP A 114 9.91 -8.45 -18.57
CA TRP A 114 8.60 -8.57 -17.95
C TRP A 114 8.69 -9.57 -16.79
N VAL A 115 8.38 -9.09 -15.58
CA VAL A 115 8.48 -9.89 -14.36
C VAL A 115 7.09 -10.08 -13.77
N ASP A 116 6.73 -11.33 -13.48
CA ASP A 116 5.52 -11.64 -12.72
C ASP A 116 5.60 -10.99 -11.34
N LEU A 117 4.52 -10.34 -10.90
CA LEU A 117 4.49 -9.65 -9.60
C LEU A 117 4.94 -10.54 -8.45
N ASP A 118 4.50 -11.81 -8.43
CA ASP A 118 4.85 -12.77 -7.38
C ASP A 118 6.34 -13.14 -7.36
N LYS A 119 7.07 -12.97 -8.47
CA LYS A 119 8.50 -13.27 -8.59
C LYS A 119 9.41 -12.12 -8.18
N ILE A 120 8.87 -10.95 -7.87
CA ILE A 120 9.66 -9.82 -7.39
C ILE A 120 9.98 -10.04 -5.92
N GLU A 121 11.26 -10.16 -5.58
CA GLU A 121 11.72 -10.30 -4.19
C GLU A 121 12.06 -8.96 -3.57
N ARG A 122 12.80 -8.13 -4.31
CA ARG A 122 13.25 -6.81 -3.89
C ARG A 122 13.34 -5.87 -5.09
N LEU A 123 13.10 -4.59 -4.82
CA LEU A 123 13.27 -3.50 -5.76
C LEU A 123 14.22 -2.46 -5.17
N ALA A 124 15.03 -1.85 -6.02
CA ALA A 124 16.00 -0.83 -5.65
C ALA A 124 15.34 0.42 -5.08
N PHE A 125 16.07 1.15 -4.23
CA PHE A 125 15.62 2.40 -3.62
C PHE A 125 14.23 2.26 -2.95
N ASP A 126 13.30 3.16 -3.27
CA ASP A 126 11.91 3.18 -2.84
C ASP A 126 10.95 2.66 -3.92
N HIS A 127 11.44 1.98 -4.97
CA HIS A 127 10.61 1.48 -6.08
C HIS A 127 9.54 0.49 -5.59
N GLY A 128 9.79 -0.20 -4.47
CA GLY A 128 8.76 -1.02 -3.80
C GLY A 128 7.53 -0.22 -3.36
N ALA A 129 7.69 1.01 -2.88
CA ALA A 129 6.58 1.90 -2.52
C ALA A 129 5.85 2.43 -3.76
N ILE A 130 6.61 2.76 -4.82
CA ILE A 130 6.06 3.19 -6.10
C ILE A 130 5.23 2.05 -6.72
N LEU A 131 5.69 0.79 -6.64
CA LEU A 131 4.93 -0.37 -7.10
C LEU A 131 3.63 -0.56 -6.30
N CYS A 132 3.68 -0.39 -4.98
CA CYS A 132 2.49 -0.45 -4.12
C CYS A 132 1.44 0.60 -4.51
N GLU A 133 1.85 1.86 -4.75
CA GLU A 133 0.97 2.92 -5.25
C GLU A 133 0.34 2.55 -6.60
N ALA A 134 1.16 2.09 -7.55
CA ALA A 134 0.69 1.71 -8.88
C ALA A 134 -0.31 0.54 -8.83
N LEU A 135 -0.08 -0.44 -7.95
CA LEU A 135 -1.04 -1.53 -7.69
C LEU A 135 -2.34 -1.03 -7.07
N GLY A 136 -2.29 -0.02 -6.19
CA GLY A 136 -3.50 0.63 -5.67
C GLY A 136 -4.34 1.29 -6.75
N ILE A 137 -3.72 1.78 -7.82
CA ILE A 137 -4.42 2.33 -8.99
C ILE A 137 -5.03 1.22 -9.84
N LEU A 138 -4.32 0.09 -10.03
CA LEU A 138 -4.84 -1.07 -10.77
C LEU A 138 -6.01 -1.73 -10.04
N PHE A 139 -5.98 -1.75 -8.71
CA PHE A 139 -6.97 -2.38 -7.85
C PHE A 139 -7.56 -1.37 -6.86
N PRO A 140 -8.36 -0.39 -7.35
CA PRO A 140 -8.80 0.73 -6.53
C PRO A 140 -9.86 0.32 -5.50
N LEU A 141 -9.86 1.01 -4.35
CA LEU A 141 -10.91 0.84 -3.32
C LEU A 141 -12.29 1.31 -3.78
N SER A 142 -12.37 2.17 -4.79
CA SER A 142 -13.62 2.63 -5.40
C SER A 142 -14.16 1.67 -6.46
N ALA A 143 -13.58 0.48 -6.60
CA ALA A 143 -13.93 -0.42 -7.69
C ALA A 143 -15.35 -1.02 -7.49
N PRO A 144 -16.11 -1.25 -8.58
CA PRO A 144 -17.52 -1.64 -8.50
C PRO A 144 -17.81 -2.93 -7.74
N GLN A 145 -16.82 -3.82 -7.53
CA GLN A 145 -17.04 -5.08 -6.82
C GLN A 145 -17.57 -4.91 -5.40
N TYR A 146 -17.35 -3.75 -4.76
CA TYR A 146 -17.79 -3.51 -3.39
C TYR A 146 -19.24 -3.05 -3.27
N LYS A 147 -19.85 -2.58 -4.38
CA LYS A 147 -21.12 -1.82 -4.38
C LYS A 147 -22.26 -2.52 -3.62
N ASP A 148 -22.41 -3.83 -3.80
CA ASP A 148 -23.52 -4.60 -3.23
C ASP A 148 -23.12 -5.38 -1.96
N GLN A 149 -21.88 -5.17 -1.46
CA GLN A 149 -21.31 -5.91 -0.34
C GLN A 149 -21.34 -5.12 0.98
N GLU A 150 -21.25 -5.83 2.09
CA GLU A 150 -20.86 -5.22 3.37
C GLU A 150 -19.36 -5.33 3.53
N VAL A 151 -18.68 -4.19 3.58
CA VAL A 151 -17.21 -4.15 3.51
C VAL A 151 -16.63 -3.53 4.77
N VAL A 152 -15.78 -4.29 5.44
CA VAL A 152 -15.06 -3.84 6.62
C VAL A 152 -13.63 -3.52 6.22
N PHE A 153 -13.17 -2.32 6.54
CA PHE A 153 -11.79 -1.92 6.28
C PHE A 153 -10.99 -2.03 7.56
N PHE A 154 -9.93 -2.83 7.54
CA PHE A 154 -8.90 -2.78 8.55
C PHE A 154 -7.79 -1.86 8.05
N GLY A 155 -7.98 -0.57 8.33
CA GLY A 155 -7.14 0.52 7.83
C GLY A 155 -6.70 1.49 8.93
N GLY A 156 -5.61 2.20 8.67
CA GLY A 156 -4.90 2.99 9.67
C GLY A 156 -3.40 2.75 9.61
N SER A 157 -2.65 3.42 10.47
CA SER A 157 -1.18 3.36 10.48
C SER A 157 -0.63 2.09 11.15
N PHE A 158 -0.64 0.97 10.43
CA PHE A 158 -0.34 -0.38 10.94
C PHE A 158 1.03 -0.94 10.53
N ASN A 159 1.96 -0.08 10.11
CA ASN A 159 3.32 -0.48 9.78
C ASN A 159 4.30 -0.24 10.95
N PRO A 160 5.15 -1.22 11.35
CA PRO A 160 5.21 -2.60 10.84
C PRO A 160 4.05 -3.48 11.33
N TRP A 161 3.66 -4.42 10.48
CA TRP A 161 2.66 -5.44 10.82
C TRP A 161 3.21 -6.42 11.87
N HIS A 162 2.36 -6.90 12.78
CA HIS A 162 2.74 -7.82 13.86
C HIS A 162 1.57 -8.72 14.27
N ALA A 163 1.84 -9.72 15.12
CA ALA A 163 0.86 -10.73 15.55
C ALA A 163 -0.47 -10.15 16.08
N GLY A 164 -0.42 -9.05 16.85
CA GLY A 164 -1.63 -8.39 17.34
C GLY A 164 -2.57 -7.84 16.24
N HIS A 165 -2.06 -7.49 15.05
CA HIS A 165 -2.92 -7.13 13.90
C HIS A 165 -3.51 -8.38 13.26
N THR A 166 -2.71 -9.45 13.12
CA THR A 166 -3.21 -10.75 12.63
C THR A 166 -4.32 -11.27 13.54
N GLU A 167 -4.21 -11.09 14.86
CA GLU A 167 -5.27 -11.51 15.78
C GLU A 167 -6.57 -10.74 15.59
N CYS A 168 -6.51 -9.42 15.35
CA CYS A 168 -7.70 -8.63 15.00
C CYS A 168 -8.42 -9.22 13.77
N VAL A 169 -7.67 -9.60 12.74
CA VAL A 169 -8.21 -10.26 11.53
C VAL A 169 -8.86 -11.59 11.88
N LYS A 170 -8.18 -12.44 12.67
CA LYS A 170 -8.69 -13.76 13.07
C LYS A 170 -10.01 -13.68 13.82
N LEU A 171 -10.08 -12.82 14.85
CA LEU A 171 -11.27 -12.68 15.69
C LEU A 171 -12.45 -12.17 14.87
N PHE A 172 -12.20 -11.14 14.05
CA PHE A 172 -13.24 -10.60 13.18
C PHE A 172 -13.81 -11.68 12.25
N LEU A 173 -12.96 -12.43 11.56
CA LEU A 173 -13.40 -13.44 10.59
C LEU A 173 -14.00 -14.69 11.26
N LYS A 174 -13.66 -14.97 12.51
CA LYS A 174 -14.31 -16.02 13.31
C LYS A 174 -15.78 -15.66 13.57
N ASP A 175 -16.05 -14.42 13.97
CA ASP A 175 -17.39 -13.98 14.38
C ASP A 175 -18.22 -13.48 13.17
N TYR A 176 -17.57 -13.04 12.08
CA TYR A 176 -18.18 -12.47 10.88
C TYR A 176 -17.58 -13.03 9.57
N PRO A 177 -17.67 -14.35 9.32
CA PRO A 177 -17.05 -14.99 8.16
C PRO A 177 -17.63 -14.53 6.80
N ASP A 178 -18.87 -14.03 6.79
CA ASP A 178 -19.57 -13.61 5.56
C ASP A 178 -19.29 -12.16 5.15
N LYS A 179 -18.60 -11.37 6.00
CA LYS A 179 -18.28 -9.97 5.69
C LYS A 179 -16.96 -9.87 4.95
N LEU A 180 -16.90 -9.02 3.92
CA LEU A 180 -15.66 -8.79 3.19
C LEU A 180 -14.72 -7.91 4.03
N LEU A 181 -13.56 -8.46 4.40
CA LEU A 181 -12.52 -7.72 5.09
C LEU A 181 -11.43 -7.25 4.11
N VAL A 182 -11.22 -5.93 4.06
CA VAL A 182 -10.17 -5.29 3.27
C VAL A 182 -9.10 -4.72 4.19
N VAL A 183 -7.90 -5.28 4.14
CA VAL A 183 -6.73 -4.76 4.85
C VAL A 183 -6.07 -3.67 4.01
N VAL A 184 -5.93 -2.49 4.62
CA VAL A 184 -5.35 -1.30 3.99
C VAL A 184 -4.07 -0.94 4.75
N PRO A 185 -2.92 -1.57 4.42
CA PRO A 185 -1.66 -1.27 5.08
C PRO A 185 -1.23 0.17 4.79
N ASP A 186 -1.07 0.96 5.84
CA ASP A 186 -0.59 2.34 5.76
C ASP A 186 0.54 2.58 6.77
N THR A 187 1.42 3.53 6.46
CA THR A 187 2.45 4.00 7.40
C THR A 187 2.01 5.33 7.99
N SER A 188 2.17 5.52 9.30
CA SER A 188 1.91 6.85 9.86
C SER A 188 2.93 7.83 9.28
N PRO A 189 2.48 8.94 8.67
CA PRO A 189 3.38 9.99 8.21
C PRO A 189 4.07 10.70 9.40
N TRP A 190 3.50 10.57 10.60
CA TRP A 190 3.96 11.21 11.85
C TRP A 190 4.86 10.32 12.69
N LYS A 191 4.83 9.00 12.48
CA LYS A 191 5.85 8.12 13.08
C LYS A 191 7.11 8.40 12.29
N SER A 192 8.09 9.02 12.95
CA SER A 192 9.46 9.11 12.44
C SER A 192 9.80 7.72 11.92
N ALA A 193 10.03 7.63 10.61
CA ALA A 193 10.49 6.39 10.01
C ALA A 193 11.66 5.96 10.89
N VAL A 194 11.48 4.88 11.65
CA VAL A 194 12.58 4.27 12.36
C VAL A 194 13.57 4.03 11.24
N VAL A 195 14.66 4.80 11.28
CA VAL A 195 15.74 4.71 10.32
C VAL A 195 16.36 3.35 10.61
N SER A 196 15.71 2.28 10.14
CA SER A 196 16.36 0.99 10.03
C SER A 196 17.57 1.25 9.17
N LYS A 197 18.73 0.78 9.62
CA LYS A 197 19.99 0.88 8.88
C LYS A 197 19.89 0.19 7.50
N GLU A 198 18.81 -0.55 7.25
CA GLU A 198 18.44 -1.16 5.98
C GLU A 198 17.30 -0.41 5.30
N HIS A 199 17.47 -0.05 4.03
CA HIS A 199 16.39 0.40 3.14
C HIS A 199 15.33 -0.70 3.00
N VAL A 200 14.20 -0.55 3.70
CA VAL A 200 13.06 -1.48 3.64
C VAL A 200 12.39 -1.40 2.27
N CYS A 201 12.30 -2.55 1.58
CA CYS A 201 11.50 -2.66 0.37
C CYS A 201 10.02 -2.87 0.73
N TYR A 202 9.17 -1.86 0.52
CA TYR A 202 7.74 -1.94 0.86
C TYR A 202 6.98 -3.04 0.13
N TYR A 203 7.37 -3.37 -1.12
CA TYR A 203 6.76 -4.48 -1.85
C TYR A 203 7.13 -5.84 -1.26
N GLN A 204 8.36 -5.99 -0.76
CA GLN A 204 8.78 -7.19 -0.04
C GLN A 204 8.00 -7.33 1.27
N ALA A 205 7.84 -6.25 2.03
CA ALA A 205 7.01 -6.24 3.24
C ALA A 205 5.54 -6.57 2.93
N LEU A 206 5.00 -6.07 1.82
CA LEU A 206 3.66 -6.44 1.34
C LEU A 206 3.56 -7.94 1.03
N LYS A 207 4.57 -8.56 0.43
CA LYS A 207 4.59 -10.01 0.18
C LYS A 207 4.60 -10.81 1.48
N VAL A 208 5.38 -10.38 2.47
CA VAL A 208 5.36 -10.99 3.81
C VAL A 208 3.96 -10.91 4.43
N LEU A 209 3.33 -9.73 4.37
CA LEU A 209 1.97 -9.53 4.84
C LEU A 209 0.95 -10.43 4.10
N LYS A 210 1.05 -10.51 2.78
CA LYS A 210 0.21 -11.39 1.96
C LYS A 210 0.33 -12.85 2.39
N HIS A 211 1.55 -13.33 2.63
CA HIS A 211 1.76 -14.71 3.09
C HIS A 211 1.23 -14.93 4.51
N GLN A 212 1.43 -13.98 5.43
CA GLN A 212 0.87 -14.06 6.78
C GLN A 212 -0.66 -14.11 6.80
N LEU A 213 -1.30 -13.49 5.81
CA LEU A 213 -2.75 -13.42 5.69
C LEU A 213 -3.35 -14.42 4.68
N GLU A 214 -2.52 -15.23 4.01
CA GLU A 214 -2.93 -16.27 3.06
C GLU A 214 -4.00 -17.23 3.63
N PRO A 215 -3.95 -17.64 4.92
CA PRO A 215 -4.98 -18.52 5.47
C PRO A 215 -6.36 -17.87 5.65
N TYR A 216 -6.49 -16.55 5.44
CA TYR A 216 -7.71 -15.79 5.71
C TYR A 216 -8.31 -15.22 4.43
N PRO A 217 -9.65 -15.22 4.27
CA PRO A 217 -10.33 -14.63 3.11
C PRO A 217 -10.35 -13.10 3.18
N VAL A 218 -9.18 -12.47 3.06
CA VAL A 218 -9.02 -11.02 3.10
C VAL A 218 -8.53 -10.47 1.76
N VAL A 219 -8.94 -9.24 1.45
CA VAL A 219 -8.37 -8.47 0.34
C VAL A 219 -7.33 -7.51 0.91
N ILE A 220 -6.17 -7.39 0.27
CA ILE A 220 -5.13 -6.43 0.67
C ILE A 220 -5.03 -5.33 -0.38
N HIS A 221 -5.25 -4.07 0.02
CA HIS A 221 -5.10 -2.91 -0.85
C HIS A 221 -3.77 -2.18 -0.59
N PRO A 222 -2.76 -2.32 -1.46
CA PRO A 222 -1.41 -1.81 -1.18
C PRO A 222 -1.20 -0.33 -1.49
N GLY A 223 -2.21 0.38 -2.04
CA GLY A 223 -2.05 1.70 -2.66
C GLY A 223 -1.43 2.79 -1.81
N PHE A 224 -1.47 2.65 -0.50
CA PHE A 224 -0.95 3.63 0.45
C PHE A 224 0.39 3.20 1.09
N TYR A 225 0.85 1.99 0.78
CA TYR A 225 1.99 1.40 1.49
C TYR A 225 3.31 2.06 1.04
N GLY A 226 3.93 2.83 1.96
CA GLY A 226 5.13 3.59 1.67
C GLY A 226 4.88 4.95 1.03
N LYS A 227 3.66 5.50 1.17
CA LYS A 227 3.36 6.87 0.77
C LYS A 227 4.13 7.88 1.63
N GLU A 228 4.65 8.94 1.01
CA GLU A 228 5.44 9.99 1.69
C GLU A 228 4.58 11.10 2.30
N THR A 229 3.32 11.19 1.86
CA THR A 229 2.37 12.20 2.31
C THR A 229 1.30 11.59 3.21
N PRO A 230 0.76 12.37 4.18
CA PRO A 230 -0.37 11.93 4.97
C PRO A 230 -1.53 11.43 4.12
N ASN A 231 -2.18 10.38 4.61
CA ASN A 231 -3.30 9.73 3.95
C ASN A 231 -4.45 9.46 4.93
N PRO A 232 -5.18 10.51 5.35
CA PRO A 232 -6.29 10.38 6.28
C PRO A 232 -7.33 9.36 5.80
N THR A 233 -7.77 8.50 6.72
CA THR A 233 -8.77 7.46 6.45
C THR A 233 -10.05 8.05 5.85
N ALA A 234 -10.50 9.21 6.35
CA ALA A 234 -11.67 9.91 5.83
C ALA A 234 -11.65 10.12 4.31
N TYR A 235 -10.49 10.50 3.73
CA TYR A 235 -10.40 10.93 2.33
C TYR A 235 -10.56 9.79 1.33
N TRP A 236 -10.06 8.60 1.65
CA TRP A 236 -10.27 7.45 0.77
C TRP A 236 -11.58 6.72 1.12
N PHE A 237 -12.00 6.75 2.38
CA PHE A 237 -13.24 6.10 2.82
C PHE A 237 -14.49 6.74 2.20
N GLU A 238 -14.49 8.05 2.02
CA GLU A 238 -15.55 8.79 1.31
C GLU A 238 -15.80 8.25 -0.11
N LYS A 239 -14.73 7.88 -0.82
CA LYS A 239 -14.77 7.44 -2.23
C LYS A 239 -15.27 6.00 -2.40
N ILE A 240 -15.52 5.29 -1.31
CA ILE A 240 -15.94 3.89 -1.34
C ILE A 240 -17.46 3.81 -1.48
N THR A 241 -17.90 3.06 -2.49
CA THR A 241 -19.30 2.70 -2.68
C THR A 241 -19.50 1.25 -2.28
N ALA A 242 -20.31 1.02 -1.24
CA ALA A 242 -20.68 -0.29 -0.73
C ALA A 242 -22.11 -0.25 -0.16
N ARG A 243 -22.76 -1.41 -0.01
CA ARG A 243 -24.11 -1.51 0.58
C ARG A 243 -24.08 -1.08 2.04
N LYS A 244 -23.06 -1.54 2.77
CA LYS A 244 -22.66 -1.02 4.07
C LYS A 244 -21.14 -1.01 4.17
N LYS A 245 -20.57 -0.04 4.86
CA LYS A 245 -19.13 0.05 5.09
C LYS A 245 -18.79 0.49 6.50
N GLY A 246 -17.63 0.09 6.97
CA GLY A 246 -17.17 0.45 8.29
C GLY A 246 -15.75 0.01 8.55
N LEU A 247 -15.29 0.17 9.79
CA LEU A 247 -13.91 -0.10 10.18
C LEU A 247 -13.81 -1.26 11.17
N LEU A 248 -12.68 -1.96 11.11
CA LEU A 248 -12.15 -2.81 12.18
C LEU A 248 -10.97 -2.07 12.82
N MET A 249 -10.90 -2.01 14.15
CA MET A 249 -9.77 -1.41 14.85
C MET A 249 -9.56 -1.99 16.25
N GLY A 250 -8.36 -1.83 16.81
CA GLY A 250 -8.12 -2.08 18.23
C GLY A 250 -8.74 -0.98 19.09
N ASP A 251 -9.03 -1.31 20.35
CA ASP A 251 -9.61 -0.35 21.29
C ASP A 251 -8.70 0.86 21.60
N ASP A 252 -7.38 0.72 21.40
CA ASP A 252 -6.40 1.81 21.46
C ASP A 252 -6.66 2.88 20.39
N GLN A 253 -7.01 2.45 19.18
CA GLN A 253 -7.40 3.34 18.09
C GLN A 253 -8.82 3.86 18.28
N PHE A 254 -9.72 3.03 18.78
CA PHE A 254 -11.09 3.42 19.13
C PHE A 254 -11.10 4.58 20.13
N ALA A 255 -10.30 4.48 21.20
CA ALA A 255 -10.19 5.51 22.24
C ALA A 255 -9.78 6.89 21.71
N CYS A 256 -8.99 6.92 20.63
CA CYS A 256 -8.50 8.16 20.02
C CYS A 256 -9.12 8.46 18.66
N LEU A 257 -10.20 7.77 18.25
CA LEU A 257 -10.81 7.91 16.93
C LEU A 257 -11.23 9.36 16.64
N LYS A 258 -11.77 10.08 17.64
CA LYS A 258 -12.15 11.50 17.51
C LYS A 258 -10.99 12.44 17.19
N ASN A 259 -9.76 12.02 17.49
CA ASN A 259 -8.54 12.78 17.20
C ASN A 259 -7.99 12.48 15.80
N TRP A 260 -8.59 11.56 15.05
CA TRP A 260 -8.20 11.31 13.67
C TRP A 260 -8.55 12.51 12.80
N GLU A 261 -7.74 12.76 11.77
CA GLU A 261 -8.01 13.83 10.82
C GLU A 261 -9.37 13.58 10.12
N ASN A 262 -10.27 14.56 10.21
CA ASN A 262 -11.66 14.49 9.75
C ASN A 262 -12.47 13.35 10.36
N ALA A 263 -12.25 13.03 11.64
CA ALA A 263 -12.96 11.97 12.35
C ALA A 263 -14.48 12.10 12.28
N SER A 264 -15.05 13.29 12.47
CA SER A 264 -16.51 13.48 12.44
C SER A 264 -17.12 13.09 11.09
N THR A 265 -16.48 13.49 9.98
CA THR A 265 -16.88 13.10 8.62
C THR A 265 -16.71 11.60 8.42
N LEU A 266 -15.60 11.03 8.89
CA LEU A 266 -15.35 9.60 8.79
C LEU A 266 -16.42 8.77 9.52
N ILE A 267 -16.74 9.14 10.77
CA ILE A 267 -17.74 8.47 11.61
C ILE A 267 -19.15 8.57 11.01
N SER A 268 -19.53 9.72 10.46
CA SER A 268 -20.86 9.92 9.87
C SER A 268 -21.11 9.05 8.62
N MET A 269 -20.05 8.54 7.98
CA MET A 269 -20.12 7.68 6.80
C MET A 269 -20.13 6.17 7.11
N MET A 270 -19.95 5.76 8.36
CA MET A 270 -19.88 4.35 8.74
C MET A 270 -21.26 3.78 9.11
N ASP A 271 -21.51 2.55 8.67
CA ASP A 271 -22.65 1.74 9.12
C ASP A 271 -22.28 0.90 10.35
N PHE A 272 -21.02 0.46 10.46
CA PHE A 272 -20.55 -0.36 11.58
C PHE A 272 -19.11 0.00 11.99
N LEU A 273 -18.80 -0.28 13.25
CA LEU A 273 -17.48 -0.12 13.83
C LEU A 273 -17.16 -1.30 14.74
N PHE A 274 -16.26 -2.16 14.27
CA PHE A 274 -15.79 -3.32 15.01
C PHE A 274 -14.56 -2.95 15.84
N VAL A 275 -14.61 -3.23 17.14
CA VAL A 275 -13.55 -2.91 18.09
C VAL A 275 -13.03 -4.18 18.73
N VAL A 276 -11.73 -4.42 18.58
CA VAL A 276 -11.02 -5.53 19.21
C VAL A 276 -10.52 -5.08 20.59
N PRO A 277 -10.99 -5.69 21.69
CA PRO A 277 -10.62 -5.27 23.05
C PRO A 277 -9.15 -5.58 23.36
N ARG A 278 -8.42 -4.63 23.94
CA ARG A 278 -7.02 -4.76 24.40
C ARG A 278 -6.87 -4.17 25.81
N HIS A 279 -7.00 -2.86 25.93
CA HIS A 279 -6.63 -2.10 27.12
C HIS A 279 -7.79 -1.37 27.79
N LEU A 280 -8.83 -1.00 27.04
CA LEU A 280 -9.96 -0.26 27.59
C LEU A 280 -10.77 -1.15 28.54
N ASN A 281 -11.17 -0.55 29.66
CA ASN A 281 -12.20 -1.12 30.51
C ASN A 281 -13.61 -0.76 29.98
N ASN A 282 -14.65 -1.40 30.54
CA ASN A 282 -16.02 -1.22 30.07
C ASN A 282 -16.49 0.24 30.16
N ASN A 283 -16.16 0.96 31.24
CA ASN A 283 -16.57 2.35 31.43
C ASN A 283 -15.93 3.27 30.39
N GLU A 284 -14.63 3.10 30.12
CA GLU A 284 -13.93 3.88 29.09
C GLU A 284 -14.51 3.59 27.69
N CYS A 285 -14.80 2.31 27.41
CA CYS A 285 -15.42 1.91 26.16
C CYS A 285 -16.79 2.57 25.97
N ASP A 286 -17.62 2.62 27.01
CA ASP A 286 -18.95 3.20 26.94
C ASP A 286 -18.92 4.74 26.79
N LEU A 287 -17.94 5.41 27.38
CA LEU A 287 -17.72 6.84 27.15
C LEU A 287 -17.41 7.13 25.67
N VAL A 288 -16.48 6.38 25.08
CA VAL A 288 -16.10 6.55 23.66
C VAL A 288 -17.27 6.21 22.73
N LYS A 289 -18.03 5.14 23.03
CA LYS A 289 -19.26 4.81 22.29
C LYS A 289 -20.25 5.96 22.30
N ASN A 290 -20.55 6.51 23.47
CA ASN A 290 -21.51 7.61 23.60
C ASN A 290 -21.07 8.83 22.79
N GLU A 291 -19.78 9.17 22.81
CA GLU A 291 -19.23 10.25 21.97
C GLU A 291 -19.44 9.98 20.48
N ILE A 292 -19.14 8.76 19.99
CA ILE A 292 -19.34 8.39 18.58
C ILE A 292 -20.81 8.43 18.19
N LEU A 293 -21.71 7.97 19.06
CA LEU A 293 -23.16 8.00 18.84
C LEU A 293 -23.73 9.43 18.72
N THR A 294 -23.06 10.44 19.29
CA THR A 294 -23.43 11.85 19.06
C THR A 294 -23.16 12.31 17.62
N LEU A 295 -22.20 11.69 16.94
CA LEU A 295 -21.81 12.01 15.57
C LEU A 295 -22.55 11.16 14.53
N ASN A 296 -22.90 9.92 14.88
CA ASN A 296 -23.68 9.02 14.04
C ASN A 296 -24.58 8.12 14.92
N HIS A 297 -25.88 8.40 14.94
CA HIS A 297 -26.85 7.68 15.78
C HIS A 297 -27.22 6.29 15.24
N ASN A 298 -26.94 6.01 13.96
CA ASN A 298 -27.28 4.76 13.31
C ASN A 298 -26.10 3.78 13.20
N ILE A 299 -24.90 4.18 13.66
CA ILE A 299 -23.72 3.32 13.59
C ILE A 299 -23.85 2.15 14.56
N GLU A 300 -23.58 0.95 14.06
CA GLU A 300 -23.51 -0.25 14.88
C GLU A 300 -22.09 -0.42 15.45
N ILE A 301 -21.89 -0.15 16.75
CA ILE A 301 -20.59 -0.32 17.41
C ILE A 301 -20.53 -1.69 18.10
N ILE A 302 -19.63 -2.55 17.64
CA ILE A 302 -19.54 -3.95 18.03
C ILE A 302 -18.19 -4.19 18.71
N ILE A 303 -18.23 -4.57 19.99
CA ILE A 303 -17.03 -4.99 20.72
C ILE A 303 -16.88 -6.50 20.54
N LEU A 304 -15.78 -6.93 19.94
CA LEU A 304 -15.51 -8.34 19.66
C LEU A 304 -15.15 -9.11 20.94
N SER A 305 -15.17 -10.44 20.83
CA SER A 305 -14.82 -11.34 21.93
C SER A 305 -13.35 -11.19 22.39
N ASP A 306 -13.08 -11.61 23.64
CA ASP A 306 -11.74 -11.55 24.25
C ASP A 306 -10.73 -12.49 23.53
N HIS A 307 -9.43 -12.21 23.63
CA HIS A 307 -8.37 -12.93 22.90
C HIS A 307 -7.01 -12.96 23.60
N GLU A 308 -6.18 -13.94 23.24
CA GLU A 308 -4.89 -14.26 23.90
C GLU A 308 -3.85 -13.13 23.89
N TYR A 309 -4.01 -12.15 22.99
CA TYR A 309 -3.08 -11.01 22.85
C TYR A 309 -3.56 -9.72 23.52
N ARG A 310 -4.69 -9.75 24.25
CA ARG A 310 -5.30 -8.57 24.90
C ARG A 310 -4.33 -7.76 25.74
N HIS A 311 -3.42 -8.43 26.46
CA HIS A 311 -2.48 -7.79 27.38
C HIS A 311 -1.07 -7.56 26.83
N VAL A 312 -0.82 -7.80 25.54
CA VAL A 312 0.53 -7.66 24.96
C VAL A 312 0.64 -6.37 24.16
N SER A 313 1.53 -5.46 24.55
CA SER A 313 1.72 -4.20 23.84
C SER A 313 2.33 -4.39 22.45
N SER A 314 1.88 -3.59 21.48
CA SER A 314 2.41 -3.59 20.10
C SER A 314 3.92 -3.34 20.04
N THR A 315 4.50 -2.65 21.03
CA THR A 315 5.95 -2.44 21.12
C THR A 315 6.69 -3.71 21.53
N LYS A 316 6.14 -4.52 22.44
CA LYS A 316 6.72 -5.79 22.85
C LYS A 316 6.67 -6.83 21.71
N LEU A 317 5.54 -6.90 20.99
CA LEU A 317 5.36 -7.81 19.86
C LEU A 317 6.28 -7.51 18.67
N ARG A 318 6.65 -6.23 18.45
CA ARG A 318 7.62 -5.86 17.41
C ARG A 318 9.03 -6.37 17.72
N ASN A 319 9.46 -6.27 18.98
CA ASN A 319 10.81 -6.64 19.39
C ASN A 319 11.07 -8.16 19.43
N ASP A 320 10.03 -8.97 19.60
CA ASP A 320 10.17 -10.45 19.59
C ASP A 320 10.31 -11.01 18.17
N HIS A 321 9.82 -10.31 17.15
CA HIS A 321 10.02 -10.68 15.74
C HIS A 321 11.43 -10.37 15.22
N GLU A 322 12.14 -9.38 15.78
CA GLU A 322 13.52 -9.04 15.39
C GLU A 322 14.57 -10.01 15.96
N LYS A 323 14.17 -10.97 16.80
CA LYS A 323 15.06 -11.97 17.44
C LYS A 323 15.00 -13.36 16.79
N ARG A 324 14.25 -13.56 15.71
CA ARG A 324 14.08 -14.86 15.04
C ARG A 324 14.56 -14.85 13.61
#